data_AF-A0A9D9L9P9-F1
#
_entry.id   AF-A0A9D9L9P9-F1
#
_cell.length_a   1.000
_cell.length_b   1.000
_cell.length_c   1.000
_cell.angle_alpha   90.00
_cell.angle_beta   90.00
_cell.angle_gamma   90.00
#
_symmetry.space_group_name_H-M   'P 1'
#
loop_
_entity.id
_entity.type
_entity.pdbx_description
1 polymer ?
#
loop_
_entity_poly.entity_id
_entity_poly.type
_entity_poly.pdbx_seq_one_letter_code
_entity_poly.pdbx_strand_id
1 'polypeptide(L)'
;MIRLDQVFHTVSMIQKENLDVRTVTMGINLLDCRHHNPDVMCEKVISKIERLAGRLVETCESVSTKYGIPIVNKRLAVSPAADIAAGHGPE
;
A
#
# COMPACT_ATOMS: atom_id res chain seq x y z
N MET A 1 -12.72 -34.77 30.54
CA MET A 1 -14.03 -34.53 29.90
C MET A 1 -13.94 -33.19 29.20
N ILE A 2 -13.94 -33.18 27.86
CA ILE A 2 -13.88 -31.93 27.09
C ILE A 2 -15.17 -31.17 27.38
N ARG A 3 -15.00 -29.95 27.87
CA ARG A 3 -16.07 -29.08 28.32
C ARG A 3 -16.71 -28.44 27.08
N LEU A 4 -18.03 -28.56 26.94
CA LEU A 4 -18.79 -28.03 25.77
C LEU A 4 -18.55 -26.53 25.57
N ASP A 5 -18.36 -25.79 26.67
CA ASP A 5 -17.93 -24.39 26.69
C ASP A 5 -16.62 -24.16 25.95
N GLN A 6 -15.62 -25.05 26.13
CA GLN A 6 -14.34 -24.93 25.41
C GLN A 6 -14.47 -25.25 23.92
N VAL A 7 -15.34 -26.19 23.56
CA VAL A 7 -15.64 -26.49 22.15
C VAL A 7 -16.29 -25.28 21.48
N PHE A 8 -17.29 -24.67 22.12
CA PHE A 8 -17.92 -23.43 21.63
C PHE A 8 -16.95 -22.24 21.61
N HIS A 9 -16.05 -22.13 22.59
CA HIS A 9 -15.06 -21.05 22.62
C HIS A 9 -14.02 -21.20 21.50
N THR A 10 -13.62 -22.44 21.19
CA THR A 10 -12.68 -22.74 20.10
C THR A 10 -13.33 -22.54 18.74
N VAL A 11 -14.59 -23.00 18.56
CA VAL A 11 -15.38 -22.72 17.35
C VAL A 11 -15.63 -21.21 17.20
N SER A 12 -15.91 -20.50 18.30
CA SER A 12 -16.08 -19.05 18.30
C SER A 12 -14.77 -18.31 18.03
N MET A 13 -13.60 -18.80 18.44
CA MET A 13 -12.31 -18.21 18.03
C MET A 13 -12.08 -18.42 16.54
N ILE A 14 -12.29 -19.64 16.03
CA ILE A 14 -12.12 -19.96 14.60
C ILE A 14 -13.09 -19.16 13.71
N GLN A 15 -14.31 -18.89 14.18
CA GLN A 15 -15.31 -18.08 13.48
C GLN A 15 -15.20 -16.56 13.71
N LYS A 16 -14.46 -16.09 14.73
CA LYS A 16 -14.40 -14.66 15.12
C LYS A 16 -13.03 -14.00 15.03
N GLU A 17 -12.05 -14.61 14.38
CA GLU A 17 -10.88 -13.84 13.96
C GLU A 17 -11.29 -13.07 12.69
N ASN A 18 -11.94 -11.91 12.86
CA ASN A 18 -12.20 -10.92 11.80
C ASN A 18 -10.88 -10.32 11.34
N LEU A 19 -10.01 -11.15 10.75
CA LEU A 19 -8.69 -10.75 10.32
C LEU A 19 -8.86 -9.72 9.20
N ASP A 20 -8.42 -8.49 9.44
CA ASP A 20 -8.32 -7.43 8.44
C ASP A 20 -6.86 -7.17 8.08
N VAL A 21 -6.60 -6.99 6.79
CA VAL A 21 -5.32 -6.45 6.36
C VAL A 21 -5.37 -4.93 6.59
N ARG A 22 -4.72 -4.48 7.66
CA ARG A 22 -4.66 -3.05 8.02
C ARG A 22 -4.14 -2.17 6.90
N THR A 23 -3.08 -2.58 6.20
CA THR A 23 -2.50 -1.78 5.12
C THR A 23 -1.73 -2.64 4.12
N VAL A 24 -1.84 -2.28 2.85
CA VAL A 24 -0.90 -2.66 1.80
C VAL A 24 -0.16 -1.39 1.39
N THR A 25 1.17 -1.44 1.42
CA THR A 25 2.02 -0.30 1.04
C THR A 25 2.90 -0.71 -0.14
N MET A 26 2.80 0.03 -1.24
CA MET A 26 3.71 -0.11 -2.38
C MET A 26 4.86 0.90 -2.25
N GLY A 27 6.08 0.39 -2.19
CA GLY A 27 7.29 1.20 -2.22
C GLY A 27 7.67 1.58 -3.66
N ILE A 28 7.84 2.86 -3.94
CA ILE A 28 8.24 3.37 -5.25
C ILE A 28 9.53 4.17 -5.09
N ASN A 29 10.62 3.67 -5.70
CA ASN A 29 11.86 4.42 -5.80
C ASN A 29 11.71 5.54 -6.83
N LEU A 30 11.98 6.79 -6.45
CA LEU A 30 11.88 7.96 -7.32
C LEU A 30 13.24 8.58 -7.68
N LEU A 31 14.37 7.98 -7.28
CA LEU A 31 15.70 8.55 -7.53
C LEU A 31 16.05 8.69 -9.03
N ASP A 32 15.46 7.86 -9.88
CA ASP A 32 15.56 7.92 -11.34
C ASP A 32 14.67 9.01 -11.98
N CYS A 33 13.79 9.64 -11.19
CA CYS A 33 12.95 10.75 -11.66
C CYS A 33 13.67 12.11 -11.54
N ARG A 34 14.86 12.16 -10.94
CA ARG A 34 15.68 13.38 -10.82
C ARG A 34 15.91 14.03 -12.18
N HIS A 35 15.78 15.36 -12.22
CA HIS A 35 15.98 16.14 -13.43
C HIS A 35 16.38 17.58 -13.10
N HIS A 36 17.10 18.25 -14.00
CA HIS A 36 17.54 19.65 -13.79
C HIS A 36 16.38 20.65 -13.84
N ASN A 37 15.38 20.37 -14.68
CA ASN A 37 14.13 21.13 -14.75
C ASN A 37 13.12 20.50 -13.77
N PRO A 38 12.58 21.27 -12.78
CA PRO A 38 11.65 20.78 -11.79
C PRO A 38 10.30 20.33 -12.36
N ASP A 39 9.81 20.96 -13.43
CA ASP A 39 8.54 20.58 -14.08
C ASP A 39 8.67 19.17 -14.67
N VAL A 40 9.77 18.92 -15.38
CA VAL A 40 10.06 17.60 -15.98
C VAL A 40 10.28 16.54 -14.89
N MET A 41 10.88 16.90 -13.76
CA MET A 41 10.99 16.00 -12.61
C MET A 41 9.61 15.59 -12.10
N CYS A 42 8.71 16.55 -11.89
CA CYS A 42 7.34 16.32 -11.45
C CYS A 42 6.57 15.42 -12.42
N GLU A 43 6.66 15.66 -13.72
CA GLU A 43 6.04 14.82 -14.76
C GLU A 43 6.53 13.37 -14.70
N LYS A 44 7.84 13.17 -14.51
CA LYS A 44 8.42 11.82 -14.35
C LYS A 44 7.90 11.11 -13.11
N VAL A 45 7.79 11.82 -11.99
CA VAL A 45 7.25 11.26 -10.73
C VAL A 45 5.80 10.82 -10.93
N ILE A 46 4.95 11.68 -11.49
CA ILE A 46 3.54 11.37 -11.78
C ILE A 46 3.45 10.15 -12.69
N SER A 47 4.14 10.18 -13.84
CA SER A 47 4.13 9.10 -14.81
C SER A 47 4.57 7.77 -14.21
N LYS A 48 5.58 7.80 -13.33
CA LYS A 48 6.08 6.59 -12.67
C LYS A 48 5.10 6.04 -11.64
N ILE A 49 4.47 6.91 -10.85
CA ILE A 49 3.47 6.51 -9.86
C ILE A 49 2.25 5.92 -10.57
N GLU A 50 1.72 6.58 -11.60
CA GLU A 50 0.57 6.08 -12.36
C GLU A 50 0.88 4.72 -13.01
N ARG A 51 2.06 4.58 -13.62
CA ARG A 51 2.47 3.32 -14.26
C ARG A 51 2.58 2.15 -13.29
N LEU A 52 3.09 2.39 -12.07
CA LEU A 52 3.34 1.31 -11.10
C LEU A 52 2.14 1.05 -10.18
N ALA A 53 1.49 2.10 -9.71
CA ALA A 53 0.41 2.03 -8.73
C ALA A 53 -0.99 2.20 -9.33
N GLY A 54 -1.13 2.48 -10.63
CA GLY A 54 -2.43 2.75 -11.26
C GLY A 54 -3.47 1.64 -11.07
N ARG A 55 -3.03 0.38 -10.88
CA ARG A 55 -3.91 -0.77 -10.59
C ARG A 55 -3.86 -1.26 -9.14
N LEU A 56 -3.19 -0.54 -8.24
CA LEU A 56 -3.01 -0.99 -6.86
C LEU A 56 -4.36 -1.21 -6.15
N VAL A 57 -5.27 -0.24 -6.27
CA VAL A 57 -6.59 -0.32 -5.62
C VAL A 57 -7.41 -1.47 -6.21
N GLU A 58 -7.54 -1.54 -7.53
CA GLU A 58 -8.25 -2.62 -8.23
C GLU A 58 -7.72 -4.00 -7.84
N THR A 59 -6.40 -4.16 -7.81
CA THR A 59 -5.75 -5.42 -7.44
C THR A 59 -6.05 -5.77 -5.98
N CYS A 60 -5.96 -4.80 -5.06
CA CYS A 60 -6.31 -5.03 -3.67
C CYS A 60 -7.80 -5.40 -3.50
N GLU A 61 -8.72 -4.77 -4.22
CA GLU A 61 -10.15 -5.13 -4.17
C GLU A 61 -10.40 -6.55 -4.70
N SER A 62 -9.72 -6.93 -5.79
CA SER A 62 -9.80 -8.29 -6.34
C SER A 62 -9.28 -9.33 -5.35
N VAL A 63 -8.13 -9.07 -4.70
CA VAL A 63 -7.57 -9.91 -3.64
C VAL A 63 -8.52 -9.98 -2.45
N SER A 64 -9.05 -8.85 -2.00
CA SER A 64 -9.98 -8.78 -0.88
C SER A 64 -11.23 -9.64 -1.13
N THR A 65 -11.81 -9.52 -2.33
CA THR A 65 -12.95 -10.32 -2.79
C THR A 65 -12.61 -11.81 -2.84
N LYS A 66 -11.45 -12.17 -3.39
CA LYS A 66 -11.03 -13.57 -3.57
C LYS A 66 -10.85 -14.30 -2.25
N TYR A 67 -10.32 -13.63 -1.23
CA TYR A 67 -10.00 -14.25 0.05
C TYR A 67 -11.02 -13.93 1.16
N GLY A 68 -12.01 -13.07 0.89
CA GLY A 68 -13.00 -12.65 1.89
C GLY A 68 -12.40 -11.86 3.06
N ILE A 69 -11.21 -11.28 2.87
CA ILE A 69 -10.47 -10.54 3.90
C ILE A 69 -10.40 -9.07 3.47
N PRO A 70 -10.90 -8.11 4.27
CA PRO A 70 -10.87 -6.69 3.90
C PRO A 70 -9.44 -6.15 3.92
N ILE A 71 -9.09 -5.35 2.90
CA ILE A 71 -7.86 -4.54 2.87
C ILE A 71 -8.24 -3.08 3.14
N VAL A 72 -7.96 -2.61 4.35
CA VAL A 72 -8.43 -1.33 4.88
C VAL A 72 -7.70 -0.14 4.23
N ASN A 73 -6.37 -0.19 4.16
CA ASN A 73 -5.58 0.89 3.59
C ASN A 73 -4.76 0.42 2.38
N LYS A 74 -4.72 1.25 1.33
CA LYS A 74 -3.78 1.12 0.20
C LYS A 74 -2.92 2.38 0.18
N ARG A 75 -1.61 2.25 0.43
CA ARG A 75 -0.68 3.38 0.60
C ARG A 75 0.48 3.28 -0.38
N LEU A 76 1.08 4.43 -0.66
CA LEU A 76 2.36 4.52 -1.36
C LEU A 76 3.41 5.04 -0.40
N ALA A 77 4.58 4.42 -0.42
CA ALA A 77 5.78 4.94 0.20
C ALA A 77 6.78 5.29 -0.91
N VAL A 78 7.37 6.48 -0.84
CA VAL A 78 8.27 6.98 -1.88
C VAL A 78 9.64 7.32 -1.31
N SER A 79 10.66 7.38 -2.17
CA SER A 79 11.96 7.95 -1.80
C SER A 79 11.78 9.37 -1.22
N PRO A 80 12.59 9.80 -0.24
CA PRO A 80 12.47 11.13 0.35
C PRO A 80 12.47 12.23 -0.72
N ALA A 81 11.49 13.13 -0.67
CA ALA A 81 11.36 14.22 -1.63
C ALA A 81 12.60 15.13 -1.64
N ALA A 82 13.23 15.33 -0.48
CA ALA A 82 14.46 16.11 -0.34
C ALA A 82 15.61 15.56 -1.19
N ASP A 83 15.74 14.23 -1.30
CA ASP A 83 16.78 13.62 -2.12
C ASP A 83 16.50 13.88 -3.60
N ILE A 84 15.25 13.76 -4.03
CA ILE A 84 14.90 13.94 -5.45
C ILE A 84 15.03 15.42 -5.86
N ALA A 85 14.66 16.33 -4.95
CA ALA A 85 14.73 17.76 -5.16
C ALA A 85 16.12 18.38 -4.92
N ALA A 86 17.10 17.58 -4.48
CA ALA A 86 18.45 18.05 -4.20
C ALA A 86 19.07 18.69 -5.45
N GLY A 87 19.48 19.96 -5.33
CA GLY A 87 20.05 20.74 -6.43
C GLY A 87 19.11 21.80 -7.01
N HIS A 88 17.82 21.79 -6.64
CA HIS A 88 16.94 22.94 -6.88
C HIS A 88 17.12 23.96 -5.74
N GLY A 89 17.63 25.14 -6.07
CA GLY A 89 17.75 26.25 -5.13
C GLY A 89 16.47 27.07 -5.05
N PRO A 90 16.27 27.85 -3.98
CA PRO A 90 15.34 28.96 -4.02
C PRO A 90 15.90 29.99 -5.01
N GLU A 91 15.14 30.30 -6.08
CA GLU A 91 15.35 31.54 -6.82
C GLU A 91 14.98 32.74 -5.93
#